data_AF-A0A3D5V0W1-F1
#
_entry.id   AF-A0A3D5V0W1-F1
#
_cell.length_a   1.000
_cell.length_b   1.000
_cell.length_c   1.000
_cell.angle_alpha   90.00
_cell.angle_beta   90.00
_cell.angle_gamma   90.00
#
_symmetry.space_group_name_H-M   'P 1'
#
loop_
_entity.id
_entity.type
_entity.pdbx_description
1 polymer ?
#
loop_
_entity_poly.entity_id
_entity_poly.type
_entity_poly.pdbx_seq_one_letter_code
_entity_poly.pdbx_strand_id
1 'polypeptide(L)'
;MCGRFSITTPPEAMRGLFGYLDEPDFPPRYNIAPSQPVPLVIREQDGEGGSRRRFLLVRWGLVPSWAKEMPQSLLINARAETIAEKPSFRG
;
A
#
# COMPACT_ATOMS: atom_id res chain seq x y z
N MET A 1 -10.20 -12.27 -6.64
CA MET A 1 -9.99 -10.82 -6.46
C MET A 1 -10.60 -10.42 -5.13
N CYS A 2 -9.95 -9.53 -4.37
CA CYS A 2 -10.42 -9.12 -3.05
C CYS A 2 -10.87 -7.65 -3.08
N GLY A 3 -11.94 -7.32 -2.37
CA GLY A 3 -12.47 -5.95 -2.29
C GLY A 3 -12.63 -5.43 -0.86
N ARG A 4 -12.35 -6.25 0.16
CA ARG A 4 -12.47 -5.91 1.58
C ARG A 4 -11.47 -6.73 2.40
N PHE A 5 -10.88 -6.12 3.42
CA PHE A 5 -10.05 -6.84 4.38
C PHE A 5 -10.08 -6.17 5.76
N SER A 6 -9.46 -6.82 6.74
CA SER A 6 -9.35 -6.33 8.11
C SER A 6 -7.89 -6.30 8.52
N ILE A 7 -7.52 -5.34 9.35
CA ILE A 7 -6.24 -5.30 10.06
C ILE A 7 -6.57 -5.14 11.53
N THR A 8 -6.47 -6.23 12.29
CA THR A 8 -6.75 -6.24 13.73
C THR A 8 -5.49 -6.41 14.58
N THR A 9 -4.36 -6.70 13.94
CA THR A 9 -3.06 -6.84 14.59
C THR A 9 -2.62 -5.52 15.22
N PRO A 10 -2.15 -5.52 16.48
CA PRO A 10 -1.63 -4.32 17.13
C PRO A 10 -0.46 -3.67 16.36
N PRO A 11 -0.34 -2.33 16.36
CA PRO A 11 0.72 -1.62 15.63
C PRO A 11 2.14 -2.08 15.97
N GLU A 12 2.41 -2.37 17.23
CA GLU A 12 3.72 -2.85 17.70
C GLU A 12 4.06 -4.25 17.18
N ALA A 13 3.05 -5.13 17.06
CA ALA A 13 3.23 -6.46 16.49
C ALA A 13 3.46 -6.39 14.97
N MET A 14 2.73 -5.51 14.26
CA MET A 14 2.99 -5.24 12.83
C MET A 14 4.40 -4.67 12.62
N ARG A 15 4.84 -3.76 13.50
CA ARG A 15 6.19 -3.21 13.48
C ARG A 15 7.24 -4.27 13.71
N GLY A 16 7.05 -5.17 14.68
CA GLY A 16 7.96 -6.29 14.92
C GLY A 16 8.03 -7.26 13.73
N LEU A 17 6.89 -7.56 13.10
CA LEU A 17 6.82 -8.48 11.96
C LEU A 17 7.52 -7.93 10.72
N PHE A 18 7.31 -6.64 10.41
CA PHE A 18 7.84 -6.03 9.19
C PHE A 18 9.15 -5.28 9.40
N GLY A 19 9.53 -4.90 10.62
CA GLY A 19 10.79 -4.25 10.94
C GLY A 19 10.94 -2.84 10.37
N TYR A 20 9.86 -2.06 10.34
CA TYR A 20 9.93 -0.61 10.05
C TYR A 20 10.17 0.17 11.36
N LEU A 21 10.72 1.38 11.25
CA LEU A 21 11.04 2.21 12.42
C LEU A 21 9.93 3.19 12.80
N ASP A 22 9.06 3.54 11.84
CA ASP A 22 7.99 4.50 12.06
C ASP A 22 7.00 4.02 13.15
N GLU A 23 6.41 4.98 13.86
CA GLU A 23 5.36 4.76 14.87
C GLU A 23 4.05 5.46 14.46
N PRO A 24 3.39 4.98 13.40
CA PRO A 24 2.16 5.60 12.90
C PRO A 24 0.98 5.30 13.84
N ASP A 25 0.10 6.30 14.01
CA ASP A 25 -1.22 6.09 14.61
C ASP A 25 -2.16 5.42 13.59
N PHE A 26 -2.15 4.08 13.58
CA PHE A 26 -3.03 3.26 12.74
C PHE A 26 -3.73 2.21 13.60
N PRO A 27 -4.93 2.52 14.14
CA PRO A 27 -5.65 1.60 15.02
C PRO A 27 -6.24 0.41 14.24
N PRO A 28 -6.67 -0.66 14.94
CA PRO A 28 -7.37 -1.78 14.33
C PRO A 28 -8.56 -1.36 13.46
N ARG A 29 -8.66 -1.91 12.25
CA ARG A 29 -9.74 -1.67 11.29
C ARG A 29 -10.37 -2.99 10.87
N TYR A 30 -11.65 -3.16 11.17
CA TYR A 30 -12.37 -4.42 10.97
C TYR A 30 -12.97 -4.57 9.57
N ASN A 31 -13.07 -3.48 8.81
CA ASN A 31 -13.70 -3.49 7.50
C ASN A 31 -13.14 -2.36 6.60
N ILE A 32 -12.01 -2.63 5.98
CA ILE A 32 -11.35 -1.73 5.04
C ILE A 32 -11.94 -1.94 3.65
N ALA A 33 -12.39 -0.86 3.03
CA ALA A 33 -12.93 -0.80 1.68
C ALA A 33 -12.01 -0.02 0.72
N PRO A 34 -12.20 -0.13 -0.61
CA PRO A 34 -11.46 0.66 -1.58
C PRO A 34 -11.54 2.16 -1.31
N SER A 35 -10.52 2.90 -1.76
CA SER A 35 -10.28 4.34 -1.51
C SER A 35 -9.93 4.73 -0.06
N GLN A 36 -10.13 3.84 0.92
CA GLN A 36 -9.76 4.13 2.30
C GLN A 36 -8.24 4.07 2.50
N PRO A 37 -7.71 4.77 3.52
CA PRO A 37 -6.30 4.71 3.87
C PRO A 37 -5.91 3.32 4.40
N VAL A 38 -4.79 2.79 3.93
CA VAL A 38 -4.24 1.48 4.27
C VAL A 38 -2.75 1.59 4.57
N PRO A 39 -2.23 0.78 5.50
CA PRO A 39 -0.81 0.73 5.79
C PRO A 39 -0.08 0.04 4.65
N LEU A 40 1.04 0.62 4.22
CA LEU A 40 1.95 0.06 3.24
C LEU A 40 3.36 0.11 3.81
N VAL A 41 4.06 -1.02 3.77
CA VAL A 41 5.49 -1.06 4.12
C VAL A 41 6.28 -1.14 2.83
N ILE A 42 7.14 -0.13 2.59
CA ILE A 42 8.05 -0.09 1.45
C ILE A 42 9.48 -0.27 1.92
N ARG A 43 10.36 -0.70 1.01
CA ARG A 43 11.81 -0.61 1.19
C ARG A 43 12.30 0.64 0.49
N GLU A 44 12.95 1.52 1.24
CA GLU A 44 13.54 2.77 0.77
C GLU A 44 15.07 2.62 0.85
N GLN A 45 15.78 2.94 -0.23
CA GLN A 45 17.24 3.03 -0.17
C GLN A 45 17.63 4.27 0.64
N ASP A 46 18.64 4.13 1.51
CA ASP A 46 19.24 5.29 2.14
C ASP A 46 20.35 5.88 1.25
N GLY A 47 20.76 7.11 1.56
CA GLY A 47 21.79 7.83 0.80
C GLY A 47 23.21 7.24 0.94
N GLU A 48 23.37 6.19 1.74
CA GLU A 48 24.67 5.58 2.08
C GLU A 48 24.80 4.14 1.53
N GLY A 49 23.87 3.72 0.66
CA GLY A 49 23.89 2.40 0.02
C GLY A 49 23.24 1.28 0.82
N GLY A 50 22.63 1.59 1.96
CA GLY A 50 21.75 0.70 2.71
C GLY A 50 20.29 0.78 2.25
N SER A 51 19.43 0.02 2.93
CA SER A 51 17.99 0.09 2.71
C SER A 51 17.25 -0.09 4.03
N ARG A 52 16.21 0.72 4.24
CA ARG A 52 15.34 0.62 5.42
C ARG A 52 13.90 0.37 5.01
N ARG A 53 13.13 -0.25 5.90
CA ARG A 53 11.69 -0.38 5.70
C ARG A 53 10.98 0.81 6.32
N ARG A 54 9.99 1.32 5.60
CA ARG A 54 9.23 2.49 6.00
C ARG A 54 7.74 2.21 5.93
N PHE A 55 7.01 2.63 6.94
CA PHE A 55 5.55 2.61 6.95
C PHE A 55 5.01 3.86 6.27
N LEU A 56 4.01 3.67 5.42
CA LEU A 56 3.24 4.73 4.78
C LEU A 56 1.76 4.46 4.97
N LEU A 57 0.98 5.53 5.14
CA LEU A 57 -0.47 5.46 5.01
C LEU A 57 -0.84 5.91 3.60
N VAL A 58 -1.38 5.00 2.79
CA VAL A 58 -1.67 5.23 1.38
C VAL A 58 -3.14 4.97 1.08
N ARG A 59 -3.63 5.51 -0.04
CA ARG A 59 -4.97 5.21 -0.54
C ARG A 59 -5.00 3.84 -1.22
N TRP A 60 -5.96 2.98 -0.87
CA TRP A 60 -6.19 1.76 -1.63
C TRP A 60 -6.93 2.03 -2.94
N GLY A 61 -6.16 2.22 -4.00
CA GLY A 61 -6.65 2.43 -5.36
C GLY A 61 -5.62 3.20 -6.17
N LEU A 62 -4.93 2.48 -7.07
CA LEU A 62 -3.85 3.03 -7.88
C LEU A 62 -4.40 4.08 -8.86
N VAL A 63 -3.72 5.21 -8.91
CA VAL A 63 -3.89 6.24 -9.94
C VAL A 63 -2.64 6.17 -10.81
N PRO A 64 -2.74 5.79 -12.09
CA PRO A 64 -1.59 5.77 -12.98
C PRO A 64 -0.94 7.15 -13.08
N SER A 65 0.39 7.22 -13.15
CA SER A 65 1.14 8.48 -13.15
C SER A 65 0.81 9.40 -14.34
N TRP A 66 0.33 8.85 -15.45
CA TRP A 66 -0.10 9.60 -16.63
C TRP A 66 -1.55 10.11 -16.55
N ALA A 67 -2.32 9.71 -15.53
CA ALA A 67 -3.68 10.18 -15.35
C ALA A 67 -3.66 11.65 -14.90
N LYS A 68 -4.32 12.52 -15.68
CA LYS A 68 -4.42 13.96 -15.36
C LYS A 68 -5.46 14.26 -14.28
N GLU A 69 -6.41 13.35 -14.10
CA GLU A 69 -7.53 13.47 -13.17
C GLU A 69 -7.75 12.14 -12.45
N MET A 70 -8.52 12.20 -11.36
CA MET A 70 -8.92 11.01 -10.63
C MET A 70 -9.82 10.11 -11.49
N PRO A 71 -9.44 8.85 -11.75
CA PRO A 71 -10.27 7.95 -12.55
C PRO A 71 -11.56 7.57 -11.81
N GLN A 72 -12.67 7.48 -12.55
CA GLN A 72 -13.97 7.07 -12.02
C GLN A 72 -13.97 5.62 -11.52
N SER A 73 -13.20 4.75 -12.16
CA SER A 73 -12.99 3.37 -11.74
C SER A 73 -11.61 3.22 -11.10
N LEU A 74 -11.56 2.67 -9.88
CA LEU A 74 -10.34 2.54 -9.12
C LEU A 74 -9.65 1.21 -9.41
N LEU A 75 -8.35 1.28 -9.72
CA LEU A 75 -7.50 0.09 -9.85
C LEU A 75 -7.10 -0.40 -8.46
N ILE A 76 -7.91 -1.31 -7.91
CA ILE A 76 -7.76 -1.83 -6.53
C ILE A 76 -7.12 -3.23 -6.49
N ASN A 77 -7.07 -3.93 -7.61
CA ASN A 77 -6.44 -5.24 -7.78
C ASN A 77 -5.57 -5.22 -9.06
N ALA A 78 -4.47 -5.96 -9.04
CA ALA A 78 -3.67 -6.26 -10.23
C ALA A 78 -3.61 -7.78 -10.41
N ARG A 79 -3.92 -8.26 -11.62
CA ARG A 79 -3.83 -9.69 -11.97
C ARG A 79 -2.38 -10.03 -12.30
N ALA A 80 -1.80 -10.98 -11.58
CA ALA A 80 -0.39 -11.36 -11.75
C ALA A 80 -0.08 -11.80 -13.18
N GLU A 81 -1.05 -12.42 -13.85
CA GLU A 81 -0.94 -12.94 -15.22
C GLU A 81 -0.73 -11.85 -16.27
N THR A 82 -1.19 -10.62 -16.01
CA THR A 82 -1.20 -9.52 -17.01
C THR A 82 -0.56 -8.23 -16.51
N ILE A 83 0.03 -8.24 -15.30
CA ILE A 83 0.53 -7.02 -14.65
C ILE A 83 1.64 -6.35 -15.46
N ALA A 84 2.56 -7.13 -16.06
CA ALA A 84 3.67 -6.61 -16.86
C ALA A 84 3.20 -5.97 -18.18
N GLU A 85 2.08 -6.44 -18.72
CA GLU A 85 1.57 -5.98 -20.01
C GLU A 85 0.72 -4.72 -19.89
N LYS A 86 0.09 -4.48 -18.74
CA LYS A 86 -0.86 -3.38 -18.57
C LYS A 86 -0.17 -2.04 -18.31
N PRO A 87 -0.41 -0.99 -19.14
CA PRO A 87 0.22 0.33 -18.99
C PRO A 87 0.02 0.98 -17.62
N SER A 88 -1.08 0.67 -16.93
CA SER A 88 -1.37 1.21 -15.60
C SER A 88 -0.36 0.80 -14.52
N PHE A 89 0.48 -0.23 -14.74
CA PHE A 89 1.40 -0.79 -13.74
C PHE A 89 2.89 -0.73 -14.16
N ARG A 90 3.24 -0.07 -15.27
CA ARG A 90 4.63 0.02 -15.78
C ARG A 90 5.43 1.20 -15.19
N GLY A 91 5.14 1.57 -13.94
CA GLY A 91 5.75 2.71 -13.24
C GLY A 91 7.19 2.45 -12.82
#